data_AF-A0A0B7ALT8-F1
#
_entry.id   AF-A0A0B7ALT8-F1
#
_cell.length_a   1.000
_cell.length_b   1.000
_cell.length_c   1.000
_cell.angle_alpha   90.00
_cell.angle_beta   90.00
_cell.angle_gamma   90.00
#
_symmetry.space_group_name_H-M   'P 1'
#
loop_
_entity.id
_entity.type
_entity.pdbx_description
1 polymer ?
#
loop_
_entity_poly.entity_id
_entity_poly.type
_entity_poly.pdbx_seq_one_letter_code
_entity_poly.pdbx_strand_id
1 'polypeptide(L)' 'PYPSNLMRHKRTHTRTHTGQTSYKCDVCGIGFIDASNLMRHTRTHTEEKP' A
#
# COMPACT_ATOMS: atom_id res chain seq x y z
N PRO A 1 -18.34 32.96 6.93
CA PRO A 1 -18.99 31.73 6.42
C PRO A 1 -18.40 31.36 5.05
N TYR A 2 -17.30 30.61 5.07
CA TYR A 2 -16.53 30.24 3.87
C TYR A 2 -17.07 28.90 3.34
N PRO A 3 -17.69 28.83 2.14
CA PRO A 3 -18.03 27.55 1.54
C PRO A 3 -16.76 26.94 0.95
N SER A 4 -16.13 26.06 1.72
CA SER A 4 -14.96 25.26 1.34
C SER A 4 -15.35 24.23 0.28
N ASN A 5 -15.49 24.69 -0.97
CA ASN A 5 -15.65 23.84 -2.15
C ASN A 5 -14.31 23.18 -2.53
N LEU A 6 -13.80 22.30 -1.66
CA LEU A 6 -12.69 21.41 -1.98
C LEU A 6 -13.21 20.12 -2.62
N MET A 7 -13.79 20.24 -3.82
CA MET A 7 -14.24 19.07 -4.59
C MET A 7 -13.81 19.14 -6.05
N ARG A 8 -12.62 19.70 -6.32
CA ARG A 8 -12.05 19.74 -7.68
C ARG A 8 -10.61 19.25 -7.80
N HIS A 9 -10.08 18.54 -6.82
CA HIS A 9 -8.79 17.85 -6.96
C HIS A 9 -8.73 16.54 -6.17
N LYS A 10 -9.77 15.70 -6.26
CA LYS A 10 -9.75 14.36 -5.62
C LYS A 10 -10.17 13.25 -6.57
N ARG A 11 -9.75 13.34 -7.84
CA ARG A 11 -9.85 12.23 -8.80
C ARG A 11 -8.53 11.83 -9.45
N THR A 12 -7.49 12.64 -9.29
CA THR A 12 -6.12 12.32 -9.72
C THR A 12 -5.32 11.73 -8.56
N HIS A 13 -5.47 12.25 -7.34
CA HIS A 13 -4.69 11.76 -6.19
C HIS A 13 -5.12 10.37 -5.66
N THR A 14 -6.32 9.91 -6.02
CA THR A 14 -6.84 8.58 -5.62
C THR A 14 -6.55 7.49 -6.65
N ARG A 15 -6.15 7.84 -7.87
CA ARG A 15 -5.85 6.86 -8.93
C ARG A 15 -4.37 6.50 -9.04
N THR A 16 -3.48 7.31 -8.50
CA THR A 16 -2.02 7.09 -8.61
C THR A 16 -1.40 6.32 -7.45
N HIS A 17 -2.20 5.78 -6.52
CA HIS A 17 -1.69 4.90 -5.45
C HIS A 17 -2.30 3.49 -5.47
N THR A 18 -2.99 3.11 -6.53
CA THR A 18 -3.21 1.71 -6.87
C THR A 18 -1.98 1.18 -7.58
N GLY A 19 -0.85 1.14 -6.88
CA GLY A 19 0.19 0.19 -7.24
C GLY A 19 -0.46 -1.19 -7.13
N GLN A 20 -0.82 -1.78 -8.28
CA GLN A 20 -1.44 -3.10 -8.38
C GLN A 20 -0.47 -4.12 -7.80
N THR A 21 -0.56 -4.25 -6.49
CA THR A 21 0.17 -5.20 -5.69
C THR A 21 -0.91 -6.10 -5.14
N SER A 22 -1.15 -7.19 -5.85
CA SER A 22 -2.15 -8.19 -5.47
C SER A 22 -1.81 -8.82 -4.12
N TYR A 23 -0.52 -8.80 -3.75
CA TYR A 23 0.01 -9.45 -2.57
C TYR A 23 0.48 -8.39 -1.57
N LYS A 24 -0.32 -8.12 -0.55
CA LYS A 24 0.04 -7.19 0.51
C LYS A 24 0.54 -7.95 1.73
N CYS A 25 1.55 -7.41 2.39
CA CYS A 25 2.00 -7.92 3.68
C CYS A 25 1.06 -7.45 4.79
N ASP A 26 0.49 -8.37 5.55
CA ASP A 26 -0.37 -8.06 6.71
C ASP A 26 0.40 -7.42 7.89
N VAL A 27 1.72 -7.57 7.96
CA VAL A 27 2.54 -7.05 9.06
C VAL A 27 2.80 -5.55 8.91
N CYS A 28 3.24 -5.13 7.73
CA CYS A 28 3.68 -3.75 7.47
C CYS A 28 2.87 -3.03 6.38
N GLY A 29 1.94 -3.71 5.71
CA GLY A 29 1.13 -3.15 4.64
C GLY A 29 1.84 -2.96 3.30
N ILE A 30 3.10 -3.41 3.16
CA ILE A 30 3.85 -3.30 1.90
C ILE A 30 3.21 -4.18 0.83
N GLY A 31 2.98 -3.61 -0.35
CA GLY A 31 2.46 -4.31 -1.51
C GLY A 31 3.56 -4.87 -2.41
N PHE A 32 3.38 -6.12 -2.85
CA PHE A 32 4.21 -6.83 -3.82
C PHE A 32 3.39 -7.25 -5.05
N ILE A 33 4.06 -7.33 -6.19
CA ILE A 33 3.44 -7.70 -7.49
C ILE A 33 3.23 -9.22 -7.56
N ASP A 34 4.08 -10.00 -6.87
CA ASP A 34 4.09 -11.46 -6.87
C ASP A 34 4.16 -12.06 -5.45
N ALA A 35 3.61 -13.28 -5.33
CA ALA A 35 3.57 -14.02 -4.07
C ALA A 35 4.98 -14.43 -3.58
N SER A 36 5.93 -14.69 -4.49
CA SER A 36 7.29 -15.11 -4.14
C SER A 36 8.06 -14.01 -3.43
N ASN A 37 7.92 -12.76 -3.87
CA ASN A 37 8.48 -11.58 -3.24
C ASN A 37 7.81 -11.29 -1.90
N LEU A 38 6.47 -11.44 -1.81
CA LEU A 38 5.79 -11.36 -0.52
C LEU A 38 6.31 -12.43 0.45
N MET A 39 6.45 -13.69 0.01
CA MET A 39 6.90 -14.80 0.87
C MET A 39 8.35 -14.63 1.35
N ARG A 40 9.25 -14.16 0.48
CA ARG A 40 10.61 -13.81 0.91
C ARG A 40 10.61 -12.66 1.89
N HIS A 41 9.77 -11.65 1.66
CA HIS A 41 9.61 -10.54 2.57
C HIS A 41 9.02 -10.95 3.92
N THR A 42 8.03 -11.84 3.98
CA THR A 42 7.46 -12.28 5.26
C THR A 42 8.47 -13.03 6.13
N ARG A 43 9.47 -13.67 5.52
CA ARG A 43 10.58 -14.30 6.25
C ARG A 43 11.45 -13.28 6.99
N THR A 44 11.62 -12.07 6.46
CA THR A 44 12.41 -11.05 7.17
C THR A 44 11.74 -10.65 8.48
N HIS A 45 10.41 -10.62 8.55
CA HIS A 45 9.68 -10.38 9.81
C HIS A 45 9.86 -11.52 10.83
N THR A 46 10.02 -12.75 10.36
CA THR A 46 10.30 -13.89 11.24
C THR A 46 11.76 -13.93 11.72
N GLU A 47 12.68 -13.36 10.94
CA GLU A 47 14.12 -13.26 11.25
C GLU A 47 14.46 -11.99 12.05
N GLU A 48 13.61 -10.95 12.02
CA GLU A 48 13.67 -9.77 12.91
C GLU A 48 13.09 -10.04 14.31
N LYS A 49 12.87 -11.31 14.66
CA LYS A 49 12.49 -11.69 16.02
C LYS A 49 13.72 -12.24 16.76
N PRO A 50 14.21 -11.59 17.84
CA PRO A 50 15.14 -12.21 18.77
C PRO A 50 14.48 -13.35 19.56
#